data_AF-A0A9W5UWZ3-F1
#
_entry.id   AF-A0A9W5UWZ3-F1
#
_cell.length_a   1.000
_cell.length_b   1.000
_cell.length_c   1.000
_cell.angle_alpha   90.00
_cell.angle_beta   90.00
_cell.angle_gamma   90.00
#
_symmetry.space_group_name_H-M   'P 1'
#
loop_
_entity.id
_entity.type
_entity.pdbx_description
1 polymer ?
#
loop_
_entity_poly.entity_id
_entity_poly.type
_entity_poly.pdbx_seq_one_letter_code
_entity_poly.pdbx_strand_id
1 'polypeptide(L)'
;MSRNRFIWIGLVALTWAAMMSFGGVAAETVMLYPNIFHDAPASLERARDFLTVSGPSDYFPPLGASVVLLGVATTVLTWRDRRLRWWVAAATMVFVACEFLFSVVFFWPRNEIMFVDPVGAHSPQYLRQVAEEFVAGHRVRLAGGAVTAALAFTALLRWARTAAGERGARTTVTPGRSDGSGG
;
A
#
# COMPACT_ATOMS: atom_id res chain seq x y z
N MET A 1 27.94 0.81 2.99
CA MET A 1 26.98 1.13 1.91
C MET A 1 26.69 2.63 1.91
N SER A 2 26.53 3.28 0.75
CA SER A 2 26.21 4.72 0.70
C SER A 2 24.75 4.99 1.08
N ARG A 3 24.47 6.10 1.76
CA ARG A 3 23.10 6.54 2.14
C ARG A 3 22.12 6.52 0.96
N ASN A 4 22.59 6.85 -0.24
CA ASN A 4 21.77 6.85 -1.46
C ASN A 4 21.27 5.44 -1.83
N ARG A 5 22.06 4.40 -1.56
CA ARG A 5 21.63 3.01 -1.79
C ARG A 5 20.51 2.61 -0.84
N PHE A 6 20.57 3.01 0.44
CA PHE A 6 19.49 2.75 1.39
C PHE A 6 18.20 3.49 1.04
N ILE A 7 18.29 4.75 0.59
CA ILE A 7 17.13 5.50 0.09
C ILE A 7 16.48 4.77 -1.10
N TRP A 8 17.29 4.34 -2.06
CA TRP A 8 16.79 3.58 -3.21
C TRP A 8 16.08 2.28 -2.79
N ILE A 9 16.70 1.47 -1.92
CA ILE A 9 16.09 0.23 -1.41
C ILE A 9 14.77 0.54 -0.71
N GLY A 10 14.75 1.54 0.18
CA GLY A 10 13.55 1.94 0.91
C GLY A 10 12.42 2.39 -0.01
N LEU A 11 12.72 3.23 -1.00
CA LEU A 11 11.73 3.69 -1.97
C LEU A 11 11.18 2.55 -2.83
N VAL A 12 12.03 1.65 -3.31
CA VAL A 12 11.59 0.49 -4.11
C VAL A 12 10.72 -0.44 -3.26
N ALA A 13 11.17 -0.79 -2.05
CA ALA A 13 10.45 -1.67 -1.15
C ALA A 13 9.09 -1.08 -0.74
N LEU A 14 9.06 0.21 -0.34
CA LEU A 14 7.81 0.91 0.00
C LEU A 14 6.85 0.96 -1.18
N THR A 15 7.35 1.32 -2.37
CA THR A 15 6.51 1.39 -3.58
C THR A 15 5.94 0.03 -3.93
N TRP A 16 6.77 -1.01 -3.92
CA TRP A 16 6.33 -2.39 -4.20
C TRP A 16 5.27 -2.84 -3.20
N ALA A 17 5.52 -2.68 -1.90
CA ALA A 17 4.58 -3.09 -0.86
C ALA A 17 3.25 -2.31 -0.94
N ALA A 18 3.31 -1.00 -1.19
CA ALA A 18 2.12 -0.16 -1.37
C ALA A 18 1.30 -0.58 -2.61
N MET A 19 1.97 -0.92 -3.72
CA MET A 19 1.31 -1.42 -4.92
C MET A 19 0.67 -2.80 -4.70
N MET A 20 1.36 -3.71 -4.00
CA MET A 20 0.80 -5.01 -3.63
C MET A 20 -0.44 -4.85 -2.73
N SER A 21 -0.39 -3.96 -1.74
CA SER A 21 -1.52 -3.67 -0.87
C SER A 21 -2.70 -3.07 -1.64
N PHE A 22 -2.45 -2.08 -2.50
CA PHE A 22 -3.48 -1.48 -3.33
C PHE A 22 -4.09 -2.49 -4.32
N GLY A 23 -3.25 -3.30 -4.97
CA GLY A 23 -3.72 -4.36 -5.87
C GLY A 23 -4.58 -5.39 -5.16
N GLY A 24 -4.21 -5.78 -3.94
CA GLY A 24 -5.01 -6.66 -3.09
C GLY A 24 -6.38 -6.05 -2.78
N VAL A 25 -6.42 -4.81 -2.26
CA VAL A 25 -7.67 -4.10 -1.95
C VAL A 25 -8.54 -3.93 -3.20
N ALA A 26 -7.93 -3.66 -4.37
CA ALA A 26 -8.65 -3.57 -5.63
C ALA A 26 -9.27 -4.91 -6.05
N ALA A 27 -8.50 -6.00 -5.98
CA ALA A 27 -9.00 -7.34 -6.27
C ALA A 27 -10.14 -7.72 -5.34
N GLU A 28 -10.00 -7.41 -4.05
CA GLU A 28 -11.06 -7.63 -3.08
C GLU A 28 -12.33 -6.85 -3.43
N THR A 29 -12.19 -5.56 -3.74
CA THR A 29 -13.31 -4.64 -3.98
C THR A 29 -14.08 -4.98 -5.27
N VAL A 30 -13.37 -5.38 -6.32
CA VAL A 30 -13.96 -5.61 -7.66
C VAL A 30 -14.37 -7.06 -7.87
N MET A 31 -13.64 -8.01 -7.30
CA MET A 31 -13.84 -9.43 -7.56
C MET A 31 -14.35 -10.17 -6.32
N LEU A 32 -13.69 -10.04 -5.17
CA LEU A 32 -13.99 -10.89 -4.01
C LEU A 32 -15.32 -10.51 -3.34
N TYR A 33 -15.44 -9.29 -2.82
CA TYR A 33 -16.58 -8.86 -2.03
C TYR A 33 -17.91 -8.83 -2.78
N PRO A 34 -17.97 -8.52 -4.08
CA PRO A 34 -19.20 -8.72 -4.85
C PRO A 34 -19.69 -10.17 -4.81
N ASN A 35 -18.78 -11.15 -4.88
CA ASN A 35 -19.17 -12.56 -4.80
C ASN A 35 -19.57 -12.97 -3.37
N ILE A 36 -18.85 -12.50 -2.34
CA ILE A 36 -19.15 -12.81 -0.94
C ILE A 36 -20.51 -12.23 -0.52
N PHE A 37 -20.84 -11.01 -0.94
CA PHE A 37 -21.97 -10.25 -0.39
C PHE A 37 -23.21 -10.14 -1.29
N HIS A 38 -23.21 -10.71 -2.51
CA HIS A 38 -24.34 -10.55 -3.44
C HIS A 38 -25.69 -11.08 -2.92
N ASP A 39 -25.69 -12.12 -2.08
CA ASP A 39 -26.89 -12.75 -1.53
C ASP A 39 -26.65 -13.23 -0.09
N ALA A 40 -26.23 -12.31 0.78
CA ALA A 40 -26.05 -12.62 2.19
C ALA A 40 -27.41 -13.01 2.82
N PRO A 41 -27.49 -14.09 3.63
CA PRO A 41 -26.37 -14.86 4.20
C PRO A 41 -25.85 -16.02 3.33
N ALA A 42 -26.61 -16.50 2.34
CA ALA A 42 -26.27 -17.72 1.60
C ALA A 42 -24.92 -17.62 0.87
N SER A 43 -24.61 -16.48 0.26
CA SER A 43 -23.31 -16.26 -0.38
C SER A 43 -22.15 -16.15 0.61
N LEU A 44 -22.42 -15.56 1.79
CA LEU A 44 -21.44 -15.39 2.85
C LEU A 44 -21.06 -16.73 3.50
N GLU A 45 -22.03 -17.62 3.74
CA GLU A 45 -21.78 -18.96 4.26
C GLU A 45 -20.87 -19.75 3.32
N ARG A 46 -21.17 -19.78 2.02
CA ARG A 46 -20.30 -20.42 1.01
C ARG A 46 -18.89 -19.81 0.96
N ALA A 47 -18.78 -18.49 1.15
CA ALA A 47 -17.49 -17.83 1.20
C ALA A 47 -16.68 -18.25 2.45
N ARG A 48 -17.34 -18.41 3.61
CA ARG A 48 -16.70 -18.92 4.83
C ARG A 48 -16.18 -20.34 4.61
N ASP A 49 -16.94 -21.20 3.94
CA ASP A 49 -16.51 -22.55 3.59
C ASP A 49 -15.30 -22.56 2.63
N PHE A 50 -15.30 -21.64 1.65
CA PHE A 50 -14.20 -21.49 0.71
C PHE A 50 -12.91 -20.95 1.36
N LEU A 51 -13.03 -20.02 2.32
CA LEU A 51 -11.91 -19.35 2.99
C LEU A 51 -11.44 -20.05 4.27
N THR A 52 -11.74 -21.35 4.43
CA THR A 52 -11.40 -22.13 5.64
C THR A 52 -9.89 -22.30 5.88
N VAL A 53 -9.08 -22.28 4.82
CA VAL A 53 -7.63 -22.49 4.90
C VAL A 53 -6.86 -21.17 4.97
N SER A 54 -7.25 -20.20 4.15
CA SER A 54 -6.66 -18.86 4.16
C SER A 54 -7.63 -17.85 3.60
N GLY A 55 -7.63 -16.66 4.20
CA GLY A 55 -8.40 -15.52 3.74
C GLY A 55 -7.64 -14.20 3.79
N PRO A 56 -8.33 -13.11 3.41
CA PRO A 56 -7.78 -11.76 3.51
C PRO A 56 -7.17 -11.42 4.88
N SER A 57 -7.75 -11.92 5.97
CA SER A 57 -7.28 -11.71 7.34
C SER A 57 -5.89 -12.26 7.61
N ASP A 58 -5.42 -13.25 6.84
CA ASP A 58 -4.08 -13.84 7.01
C ASP A 58 -3.02 -13.07 6.21
N TYR A 59 -3.43 -12.43 5.11
CA TYR A 59 -2.55 -11.77 4.16
C TYR A 59 -2.38 -10.27 4.42
N PHE A 60 -3.48 -9.54 4.63
CA PHE A 60 -3.43 -8.08 4.71
C PHE A 60 -2.77 -7.52 5.97
N PRO A 61 -2.96 -8.09 7.18
CA PRO A 61 -2.28 -7.57 8.36
C PRO A 61 -0.75 -7.57 8.27
N PRO A 62 -0.05 -8.67 7.90
CA PRO A 62 1.41 -8.64 7.78
C PRO A 62 1.88 -7.73 6.62
N LEU A 63 1.15 -7.68 5.50
CA LEU A 63 1.47 -6.78 4.41
C LEU A 63 1.31 -5.31 4.82
N GLY A 64 0.20 -4.97 5.48
CA GLY A 64 -0.08 -3.62 5.96
C GLY A 64 0.95 -3.16 6.99
N ALA A 65 1.31 -4.01 7.94
CA ALA A 65 2.40 -3.74 8.88
C ALA A 65 3.73 -3.47 8.15
N SER A 66 4.04 -4.26 7.11
CA SER A 66 5.23 -4.05 6.28
C SER A 66 5.22 -2.70 5.57
N VAL A 67 4.09 -2.27 5.02
CA VAL A 67 3.95 -0.94 4.39
C VAL A 67 4.17 0.18 5.40
N VAL A 68 3.60 0.07 6.61
CA VAL A 68 3.79 1.07 7.68
C VAL A 68 5.26 1.15 8.09
N LEU A 69 5.91 0.01 8.36
CA LEU A 69 7.32 -0.05 8.76
C LEU A 69 8.25 0.52 7.67
N LEU A 70 8.04 0.12 6.41
CA LEU A 70 8.78 0.65 5.27
C LEU A 70 8.52 2.15 5.07
N GLY A 71 7.29 2.60 5.26
CA GLY A 71 6.90 4.01 5.17
C GLY A 71 7.62 4.87 6.19
N VAL A 72 7.60 4.46 7.46
CA VAL A 72 8.31 5.14 8.55
C VAL A 72 9.81 5.14 8.30
N ALA A 73 10.41 3.98 8.02
CA ALA A 73 11.85 3.87 7.77
C ALA A 73 12.29 4.73 6.58
N THR A 74 11.55 4.69 5.48
CA THR A 74 11.86 5.48 4.27
C THR A 74 11.64 6.98 4.51
N THR A 75 10.65 7.37 5.30
CA THR A 75 10.44 8.77 5.72
C THR A 75 11.65 9.28 6.50
N VAL A 76 12.16 8.50 7.46
CA VAL A 76 13.37 8.86 8.24
C VAL A 76 14.59 8.97 7.32
N LEU A 77 14.81 8.01 6.41
CA LEU A 77 15.95 8.01 5.48
C LEU A 77 15.93 9.22 4.53
N THR A 78 14.75 9.61 4.09
CA THR A 78 14.53 10.71 3.13
C THR A 78 14.27 12.06 3.80
N TRP A 79 14.23 12.15 5.13
CA TRP A 79 13.82 13.36 5.85
C TRP A 79 14.64 14.61 5.50
N ARG A 80 15.96 14.45 5.30
CA ARG A 80 16.86 15.54 4.90
C ARG A 80 16.78 15.90 3.41
N ASP A 81 16.11 15.09 2.60
CA ASP A 81 15.87 15.38 1.18
C ASP A 81 14.52 16.12 1.01
N ARG A 82 14.60 17.45 0.87
CA ARG A 82 13.42 18.31 0.68
C ARG A 82 12.57 17.93 -0.54
N ARG A 83 13.16 17.27 -1.55
CA ARG A 83 12.46 16.87 -2.78
C ARG A 83 11.59 15.64 -2.59
N LEU A 84 11.90 14.82 -1.58
CA LEU A 84 11.28 13.51 -1.33
C LEU A 84 10.47 13.45 -0.04
N ARG A 85 10.93 14.10 1.03
CA ARG A 85 10.40 13.91 2.40
C ARG A 85 8.89 14.01 2.51
N TRP A 86 8.28 14.99 1.82
CA TRP A 86 6.83 15.21 1.93
C TRP A 86 6.03 14.20 1.11
N TRP A 87 6.57 13.67 0.02
CA TRP A 87 5.92 12.61 -0.75
C TRP A 87 5.87 11.30 0.05
N VAL A 88 7.00 10.93 0.66
CA VAL A 88 7.09 9.70 1.46
C VAL A 88 6.31 9.82 2.77
N ALA A 89 6.41 10.98 3.45
CA ALA A 89 5.62 11.22 4.66
C ALA A 89 4.12 11.22 4.36
N ALA A 90 3.67 11.89 3.29
CA ALA A 90 2.27 11.89 2.90
C ALA A 90 1.79 10.48 2.53
N ALA A 91 2.56 9.70 1.76
CA ALA A 91 2.22 8.30 1.46
C ALA A 91 2.02 7.49 2.73
N THR A 92 2.96 7.60 3.69
CA THR A 92 2.90 6.90 4.97
C THR A 92 1.67 7.31 5.77
N MET A 93 1.40 8.61 5.88
CA MET A 93 0.27 9.14 6.64
C MET A 93 -1.08 8.74 6.03
N VAL A 94 -1.22 8.81 4.70
CA VAL A 94 -2.44 8.38 4.00
C VAL A 94 -2.67 6.89 4.22
N PHE A 95 -1.63 6.05 4.12
CA PHE A 95 -1.77 4.62 4.39
C PHE A 95 -2.20 4.35 5.83
N VAL A 96 -1.55 4.98 6.80
CA VAL A 96 -1.92 4.81 8.22
C VAL A 96 -3.37 5.25 8.47
N ALA A 97 -3.80 6.37 7.90
CA ALA A 97 -5.16 6.86 8.08
C ALA A 97 -6.20 5.96 7.41
N CYS A 98 -6.03 5.65 6.12
CA CYS A 98 -7.05 4.99 5.30
C CYS A 98 -7.01 3.46 5.36
N GLU A 99 -5.84 2.84 5.54
CA GLU A 99 -5.70 1.39 5.56
C GLU A 99 -5.60 0.85 6.98
N PHE A 100 -4.91 1.53 7.90
CA PHE A 100 -4.74 1.03 9.27
C PHE A 100 -5.84 1.52 10.21
N LEU A 101 -5.88 2.83 10.51
CA LEU A 101 -6.81 3.39 11.49
C LEU A 101 -8.27 3.22 11.07
N PHE A 102 -8.59 3.50 9.80
CA PHE A 102 -9.92 3.26 9.27
C PHE A 102 -10.31 1.77 9.38
N SER A 103 -9.37 0.85 9.15
CA SER A 103 -9.67 -0.57 9.28
C SER A 103 -9.94 -1.01 10.71
N VAL A 104 -9.15 -0.53 11.67
CA VAL A 104 -9.36 -0.82 13.09
C VAL A 104 -10.74 -0.35 13.54
N VAL A 105 -11.14 0.86 13.16
CA VAL A 105 -12.38 1.48 13.62
C VAL A 105 -13.61 0.96 12.86
N PHE A 106 -13.48 0.75 11.54
CA PHE A 106 -14.63 0.46 10.68
C PHE A 106 -14.68 -1.01 10.24
N PHE A 107 -13.55 -1.59 9.82
CA PHE A 107 -13.53 -2.90 9.20
C PHE A 107 -13.48 -4.07 10.18
N TRP A 108 -12.68 -3.97 11.24
CA TRP A 108 -12.55 -5.07 12.19
C TRP A 108 -13.88 -5.46 12.83
N PRO A 109 -14.73 -4.51 13.31
CA PRO A 109 -16.04 -4.87 13.86
C PRO A 109 -16.95 -5.57 12.84
N ARG A 110 -16.91 -5.14 11.57
CA ARG A 110 -17.75 -5.70 10.50
C ARG A 110 -17.24 -7.06 10.03
N ASN A 111 -15.92 -7.26 10.02
CA ASN A 111 -15.32 -8.57 9.77
C ASN A 111 -15.68 -9.56 10.87
N GLU A 112 -15.69 -9.13 12.13
CA GLU A 112 -16.11 -9.97 13.27
C GLU A 112 -17.55 -10.48 13.04
N ILE A 113 -18.49 -9.57 12.76
CA ILE A 113 -19.90 -9.88 12.50
C ILE A 113 -20.08 -10.86 11.34
N MET A 114 -19.33 -10.68 10.25
CA MET A 114 -19.56 -11.45 9.01
C MET A 114 -18.79 -12.77 8.94
N PHE A 115 -17.59 -12.84 9.52
CA PHE A 115 -16.69 -13.97 9.32
C PHE A 115 -16.33 -14.73 10.60
N VAL A 116 -16.42 -14.09 11.77
CA VAL A 116 -16.02 -14.69 13.05
C VAL A 116 -17.23 -15.18 13.85
N ASP A 117 -18.26 -14.36 13.97
CA ASP A 117 -19.45 -14.69 14.75
C ASP A 117 -20.11 -16.00 14.27
N PRO A 118 -20.72 -16.77 15.19
CA PRO A 118 -21.38 -18.03 14.85
C PRO A 118 -22.46 -17.85 13.77
N VAL A 119 -22.59 -18.83 12.88
CA VAL A 119 -23.67 -18.83 11.88
C VAL A 119 -25.03 -18.79 12.59
N GLY A 120 -25.93 -17.92 12.12
CA GLY A 120 -27.25 -17.71 12.73
C GLY A 120 -27.28 -16.76 13.93
N ALA A 121 -26.13 -16.21 14.37
CA ALA A 121 -26.08 -15.20 15.44
C ALA A 121 -26.77 -13.88 15.05
N HIS A 122 -26.83 -13.58 13.75
CA HIS A 122 -27.33 -12.33 13.19
C HIS A 122 -28.47 -12.57 12.20
N SER A 123 -29.43 -11.64 12.15
CA SER A 123 -30.52 -11.72 11.18
C SER A 123 -30.01 -11.50 9.75
N PRO A 124 -30.64 -12.10 8.72
CA PRO A 124 -30.30 -11.87 7.33
C PRO A 124 -30.31 -10.38 6.93
N GLN A 125 -31.26 -9.61 7.45
CA GLN A 125 -31.39 -8.19 7.18
C GLN A 125 -30.21 -7.40 7.75
N TYR A 126 -29.77 -7.72 8.96
CA TYR A 126 -28.61 -7.09 9.58
C TYR A 126 -27.32 -7.43 8.82
N LEU A 127 -27.14 -8.69 8.41
CA LEU A 127 -25.97 -9.09 7.62
C LEU A 127 -25.88 -8.36 6.27
N ARG A 128 -27.02 -8.13 5.59
CA ARG A 128 -27.05 -7.34 4.35
C ARG A 128 -26.67 -5.88 4.59
N GLN A 129 -27.19 -5.28 5.66
CA GLN A 129 -26.79 -3.92 6.04
C GLN A 129 -25.28 -3.84 6.30
N VAL A 130 -24.74 -4.74 7.11
CA VAL A 130 -23.31 -4.77 7.43
C VAL A 130 -22.46 -4.98 6.18
N ALA A 131 -22.92 -5.83 5.25
CA ALA A 131 -22.25 -6.05 3.98
C ALA A 131 -22.23 -4.79 3.09
N GLU A 132 -23.36 -4.07 2.99
CA GLU A 132 -23.42 -2.79 2.27
C GLU A 132 -22.46 -1.75 2.86
N GLU A 133 -22.45 -1.62 4.19
CA GLU A 133 -21.52 -0.74 4.90
C GLU A 133 -20.06 -1.14 4.65
N PHE A 134 -19.77 -2.44 4.69
CA PHE A 134 -18.44 -2.98 4.43
C PHE A 134 -17.95 -2.64 3.02
N VAL A 135 -18.78 -2.87 2.00
CA VAL A 135 -18.47 -2.55 0.60
C VAL A 135 -18.30 -1.03 0.42
N ALA A 136 -19.12 -0.21 1.08
CA ALA A 136 -18.98 1.23 1.05
C ALA A 136 -17.65 1.69 1.67
N GLY A 137 -17.27 1.13 2.82
CA GLY A 137 -15.98 1.36 3.45
C GLY A 137 -14.80 0.98 2.54
N HIS A 138 -14.97 -0.04 1.68
CA HIS A 138 -13.88 -0.54 0.84
C HIS A 138 -13.47 0.49 -0.21
N ARG A 139 -14.38 1.40 -0.58
CA ARG A 139 -14.09 2.53 -1.49
C ARG A 139 -13.11 3.52 -0.87
N VAL A 140 -13.17 3.74 0.45
CA VAL A 140 -12.24 4.59 1.18
C VAL A 140 -10.83 3.99 1.15
N ARG A 141 -10.73 2.69 1.44
CA ARG A 141 -9.47 1.92 1.34
C ARG A 141 -8.92 1.92 -0.08
N LEU A 142 -9.75 1.65 -1.08
CA LEU A 142 -9.35 1.68 -2.48
C LEU A 142 -8.76 3.05 -2.89
N ALA A 143 -9.43 4.15 -2.52
CA ALA A 143 -8.93 5.49 -2.79
C ALA A 143 -7.64 5.80 -2.00
N GLY A 144 -7.60 5.47 -0.71
CA GLY A 144 -6.43 5.68 0.14
C GLY A 144 -5.20 4.88 -0.31
N GLY A 145 -5.39 3.62 -0.68
CA GLY A 145 -4.38 2.76 -1.27
C GLY A 145 -3.87 3.30 -2.62
N ALA A 146 -4.76 3.76 -3.50
CA ALA A 146 -4.38 4.38 -4.78
C ALA A 146 -3.52 5.63 -4.56
N VAL A 147 -3.95 6.52 -3.66
CA VAL A 147 -3.20 7.73 -3.31
C VAL A 147 -1.85 7.38 -2.70
N THR A 148 -1.80 6.42 -1.77
CA THR A 148 -0.54 5.94 -1.18
C THR A 148 0.43 5.44 -2.25
N ALA A 149 -0.03 4.55 -3.14
CA ALA A 149 0.78 3.97 -4.20
C ALA A 149 1.28 5.06 -5.17
N ALA A 150 0.42 6.01 -5.56
CA ALA A 150 0.79 7.13 -6.42
C ALA A 150 1.85 8.04 -5.78
N LEU A 151 1.72 8.36 -4.49
CA LEU A 151 2.68 9.19 -3.76
C LEU A 151 4.04 8.47 -3.61
N ALA A 152 4.05 7.19 -3.23
CA ALA A 152 5.26 6.38 -3.12
C ALA A 152 5.98 6.24 -4.47
N PHE A 153 5.24 5.91 -5.53
CA PHE A 153 5.77 5.82 -6.88
C PHE A 153 6.32 7.16 -7.38
N THR A 154 5.63 8.27 -7.08
CA THR A 154 6.11 9.62 -7.41
C THR A 154 7.44 9.92 -6.70
N ALA A 155 7.58 9.57 -5.42
CA ALA A 155 8.85 9.73 -4.70
C ALA A 155 9.98 8.94 -5.38
N LEU A 156 9.73 7.68 -5.76
CA LEU A 156 10.69 6.83 -6.47
C LEU A 156 11.09 7.45 -7.82
N LEU A 157 10.13 7.91 -8.62
CA LEU A 157 10.40 8.56 -9.92
C LEU A 157 11.24 9.84 -9.77
N ARG A 158 10.94 10.68 -8.77
CA ARG A 158 11.70 11.91 -8.51
C ARG A 158 13.14 11.61 -8.10
N TRP A 159 13.35 10.58 -7.28
CA TRP A 159 14.68 10.11 -6.94
C TRP A 159 15.43 9.60 -8.17
N ALA A 160 14.79 8.75 -9.00
CA ALA A 160 15.40 8.17 -10.19
C ALA A 160 15.83 9.24 -11.21
N ARG A 161 15.00 10.26 -11.45
CA ARG A 161 15.33 11.40 -12.33
C ARG A 161 16.53 12.19 -11.82
N THR A 162 16.61 12.43 -10.52
CA THR A 162 17.75 13.13 -9.91
C THR A 162 19.04 12.32 -10.05
N ALA A 163 18.99 11.02 -9.74
CA ALA A 163 20.13 10.12 -9.83
C ALA A 163 20.61 9.90 -11.29
N ALA A 164 19.73 10.04 -12.28
CA ALA A 164 20.09 10.02 -13.69
C ALA A 164 20.79 11.32 -14.11
N GLY A 165 20.28 12.48 -13.72
CA GLY A 165 20.89 13.78 -14.01
C GLY A 165 22.31 13.92 -13.43
N GLU A 166 22.52 13.47 -12.19
CA GLU A 166 23.85 13.48 -11.54
C GLU A 166 24.86 12.51 -12.18
N ARG A 167 24.38 11.45 -12.86
CA ARG A 167 25.22 10.55 -13.64
C ARG A 167 25.60 11.18 -14.97
N GLY A 168 24.63 11.77 -15.68
CA GLY A 168 24.89 12.49 -16.94
C GLY A 168 25.88 13.64 -16.79
N ALA A 169 25.76 14.44 -15.72
CA ALA A 169 26.69 15.53 -15.42
C ALA A 169 28.11 15.06 -15.08
N ARG A 170 28.29 13.83 -14.56
CA ARG A 170 29.62 13.26 -14.29
C ARG A 170 30.32 12.80 -15.57
N THR A 171 29.57 12.31 -16.55
CA THR A 171 30.12 11.85 -17.83
C THR A 171 30.58 13.01 -18.71
N THR A 172 29.93 14.17 -18.63
CA THR A 172 30.28 15.36 -19.44
C THR A 172 31.50 16.15 -18.92
N VAL A 173 31.92 15.96 -17.67
CA VAL A 173 33.00 16.73 -17.02
C VAL A 173 34.38 16.04 -17.15
N THR A 174 34.55 15.07 -18.05
CA THR A 174 35.89 14.53 -18.40
C THR A 174 36.40 15.12 -19.73
N PRO A 175 36.88 16.38 -19.79
CA PRO A 175 37.65 16.82 -20.93
C PRO A 175 39.03 16.17 -20.88
N GLY A 176 39.43 15.56 -22.00
CA GLY A 176 40.73 14.91 -22.15
C GLY A 176 41.87 15.87 -21.81
N ARG A 177 42.70 15.46 -20.87
CA ARG A 177 44.04 16.03 -20.70
C ARG A 177 45.00 15.23 -21.57
N SER A 178 45.04 15.57 -22.85
CA SER A 178 46.19 15.27 -23.71
C SER A 178 46.96 16.59 -23.89
N ASP A 179 47.78 16.93 -22.90
CA ASP A 179 48.81 17.94 -23.06
C ASP A 179 49.86 17.33 -24.00
N GLY A 180 49.75 17.68 -25.27
CA GLY A 180 50.84 17.56 -26.22
C GLY A 180 51.83 18.70 -26.01
N SER A 181 53.07 18.36 -25.68
CA SER A 181 54.28 19.13 -25.98
C SER A 181 55.34 18.06 -26.30
N GLY A 182 55.85 17.91 -27.52
CA GLY A 182 56.25 18.96 -28.45
C GLY A 182 57.60 19.49 -28.00
N GLY A 183 58.67 18.77 -28.36
CA GLY A 183 60.07 19.05 -28.02
C GLY A 183 60.94 17.82 -28.22
#